data_AF-A0AAV4HA14-F1
#
_entry.id   AF-A0AAV4HA14-F1
#
_cell.length_a   1.000
_cell.length_b   1.000
_cell.length_c   1.000
_cell.angle_alpha   90.00
_cell.angle_beta   90.00
_cell.angle_gamma   90.00
#
_symmetry.space_group_name_H-M   'P 1'
#
loop_
_entity.id
_entity.type
_entity.pdbx_description
1 polymer ?
#
loop_
_entity_poly.entity_id
_entity_poly.type
_entity_poly.pdbx_seq_one_letter_code
_entity_poly.pdbx_strand_id
1 'polypeptide(L)'
;MHADYLEKTGSKISYNSFHKTFKSMNISMALLGHEECEICSTMAMHKKDCHCEDVCDISEFLGHKTRYRAARKEYQQDSQVNTEEKRLIVSADLQKVIMLPRMEQFKTAVFTRRLTVFNETFAEVGKGKRNHAVVWHEATSGRRDEDIASAFYEYLLGARSSPRGIEPKKKENIVNNLLPLMPPNRRFFWNDLPLNAHAKDLTVFDE
;
A
#
# COMPACT_ATOMS: atom_id res chain seq x y z
N MET A 1 13.55 9.03 -14.78
CA MET A 1 14.64 8.02 -14.72
C MET A 1 14.41 6.86 -15.71
N HIS A 2 13.27 6.17 -15.69
CA HIS A 2 12.96 5.10 -16.68
C HIS A 2 12.85 5.61 -18.13
N ALA A 3 12.20 6.76 -18.36
CA ALA A 3 12.08 7.37 -19.70
C ALA A 3 13.44 7.76 -20.30
N ASP A 4 14.29 8.45 -19.52
CA ASP A 4 15.65 8.86 -19.90
C ASP A 4 16.57 7.65 -20.20
N TYR A 5 16.40 6.53 -19.48
CA TYR A 5 17.12 5.29 -19.78
C TYR A 5 16.68 4.65 -21.10
N LEU A 6 15.36 4.57 -21.35
CA LEU A 6 14.81 4.01 -22.60
C LEU A 6 15.24 4.82 -23.82
N GLU A 7 15.28 6.15 -23.68
CA GLU A 7 15.74 7.07 -24.72
C GLU A 7 17.23 6.89 -25.05
N LYS A 8 18.07 6.65 -24.03
CA LYS A 8 19.52 6.46 -24.20
C LYS A 8 19.95 5.07 -24.67
N THR A 9 19.19 4.03 -24.37
CA THR A 9 19.65 2.63 -24.57
C THR A 9 18.79 1.83 -25.54
N GLY A 10 17.60 2.34 -25.92
CA GLY A 10 16.68 1.69 -26.87
C GLY A 10 16.15 0.31 -26.44
N SER A 11 16.52 -0.15 -25.25
CA SER A 11 16.32 -1.54 -24.82
C SER A 11 15.40 -1.60 -23.60
N LYS A 12 14.35 -2.42 -23.68
CA LYS A 12 13.48 -2.70 -22.53
C LYS A 12 14.27 -3.52 -21.50
N ILE A 13 14.57 -2.93 -20.35
CA ILE A 13 15.17 -3.69 -19.25
C ILE A 13 14.12 -4.64 -18.69
N SER A 14 14.47 -5.92 -18.58
CA SER A 14 13.67 -6.91 -17.86
C SER A 14 14.23 -7.13 -16.47
N TYR A 15 13.43 -7.70 -15.56
CA TYR A 15 13.95 -8.18 -14.27
C TYR A 15 15.17 -9.10 -14.43
N ASN A 16 15.19 -9.91 -15.49
CA ASN A 16 16.30 -10.80 -15.82
C ASN A 16 17.58 -10.02 -16.21
N SER A 17 17.44 -8.86 -16.83
CA SER A 17 18.57 -7.98 -17.15
C SER A 17 19.24 -7.46 -15.88
N PHE A 18 18.45 -6.98 -14.89
CA PHE A 18 18.97 -6.58 -13.58
C PHE A 18 19.67 -7.73 -12.85
N HIS A 19 19.03 -8.90 -12.80
CA HIS A 19 19.60 -10.08 -12.16
C HIS A 19 20.96 -10.47 -12.77
N LYS A 20 21.10 -10.46 -14.10
CA LYS A 20 22.36 -10.75 -14.79
C LYS A 20 23.46 -9.73 -14.47
N THR A 21 23.14 -8.44 -14.51
CA THR A 21 24.09 -7.37 -14.19
C THR A 21 24.57 -7.47 -12.74
N PHE A 22 23.65 -7.68 -11.79
CA PHE A 22 24.00 -7.75 -10.36
C PHE A 22 24.85 -8.98 -10.08
N LYS A 23 24.52 -10.12 -10.70
CA LYS A 23 25.36 -11.33 -10.65
C LYS A 23 26.76 -11.09 -11.22
N SER A 24 26.91 -10.37 -12.34
CA SER A 24 28.24 -10.04 -12.90
C SER A 24 29.06 -9.11 -12.02
N MET A 25 28.42 -8.30 -11.18
CA MET A 25 29.07 -7.44 -10.20
C MET A 25 29.36 -8.17 -8.87
N ASN A 26 29.07 -9.47 -8.80
CA ASN A 26 29.14 -10.27 -7.58
C ASN A 26 28.26 -9.71 -6.44
N ILE A 27 27.16 -9.05 -6.82
CA ILE A 27 26.15 -8.50 -5.91
C ILE A 27 25.05 -9.54 -5.80
N SER A 28 24.97 -10.25 -4.67
CA SER A 28 23.82 -11.11 -4.36
C SER A 28 22.65 -10.24 -3.91
N MET A 29 21.49 -10.42 -4.53
CA MET A 29 20.23 -9.95 -3.93
C MET A 29 19.95 -10.83 -2.73
N ALA A 30 20.04 -10.28 -1.52
CA ALA A 30 19.57 -10.97 -0.34
C ALA A 30 18.05 -11.13 -0.45
N LEU A 31 17.56 -12.37 -0.44
CA LEU A 31 16.17 -12.60 -0.09
C LEU A 31 16.00 -12.05 1.33
N LEU A 32 15.10 -11.08 1.50
CA LEU A 32 14.61 -10.66 2.81
C LEU A 32 13.81 -11.83 3.38
N GLY A 33 14.52 -12.87 3.85
CA GLY A 33 13.96 -14.14 4.31
C GLY A 33 14.11 -14.35 5.81
N HIS A 34 14.45 -13.31 6.56
CA HIS A 34 14.61 -13.40 8.02
C HIS A 34 13.36 -13.01 8.82
N GLU A 35 12.31 -12.52 8.15
CA GLU A 35 11.02 -12.29 8.81
C GLU A 35 10.20 -13.58 8.73
N GLU A 36 10.46 -14.48 9.66
CA GLU A 36 9.60 -15.64 9.89
C GLU A 36 8.45 -15.24 10.82
N CYS A 37 7.23 -15.72 10.55
CA CYS A 37 6.11 -15.53 11.46
C CYS A 37 6.37 -16.32 12.76
N GLU A 38 6.37 -15.63 13.90
CA GLU A 38 6.73 -16.21 15.19
C GLU A 38 5.84 -17.40 15.55
N ILE A 39 4.54 -17.33 15.25
CA ILE A 39 3.56 -18.41 15.48
C ILE A 39 3.91 -19.64 14.62
N CYS A 40 4.23 -19.43 13.35
CA CYS A 40 4.61 -20.53 12.44
C CYS A 40 5.94 -21.16 12.86
N SER A 41 6.94 -20.36 13.20
CA SER A 41 8.26 -20.83 13.62
C SER A 41 8.18 -21.57 14.95
N THR A 42 7.41 -21.06 15.92
CA THR A 42 7.15 -21.72 17.21
C THR A 42 6.51 -23.09 17.01
N MET A 43 5.47 -23.18 16.16
CA MET A 43 4.84 -24.46 15.84
C MET A 43 5.80 -25.42 15.11
N ALA A 44 6.65 -24.90 14.21
CA ALA A 44 7.63 -25.72 13.51
C ALA A 44 8.71 -26.28 14.46
N MET A 45 9.15 -25.49 15.44
CA MET A 45 10.07 -25.94 16.50
C MET A 45 9.40 -26.97 17.40
N HIS A 46 8.17 -26.68 17.87
CA HIS A 46 7.38 -27.61 18.67
C HIS A 46 7.17 -28.96 17.96
N LYS A 47 6.86 -28.95 16.65
CA LYS A 47 6.68 -30.19 15.87
C LYS A 47 7.96 -31.04 15.79
N LYS A 48 9.14 -30.41 15.82
CA LYS A 48 10.42 -31.12 15.74
C LYS A 48 10.82 -31.78 17.07
N ASP A 49 10.40 -31.19 18.19
CA ASP A 49 10.87 -31.58 19.53
C ASP A 49 9.72 -31.50 20.57
N CYS A 50 8.57 -32.12 20.28
CA CYS A 50 7.46 -32.18 21.24
C CYS A 50 7.65 -33.35 22.20
N HIS A 51 7.74 -33.02 23.48
CA HIS A 51 7.74 -33.94 24.62
C HIS A 51 6.49 -33.81 25.47
N CYS A 52 5.39 -33.47 24.81
CA CYS A 52 4.11 -33.20 25.42
C CYS A 52 3.51 -34.53 25.92
N GLU A 53 3.29 -34.67 27.23
CA GLU A 53 2.71 -35.89 27.81
C GLU A 53 1.21 -36.04 27.47
N ASP A 54 0.52 -34.91 27.26
CA ASP A 54 -0.88 -34.80 26.84
C ASP A 54 -1.02 -34.20 25.42
N VAL A 55 -2.26 -33.91 24.99
CA VAL A 55 -2.58 -33.23 23.72
C VAL A 55 -1.97 -31.83 23.68
N CYS A 56 -1.19 -31.54 22.64
CA CYS A 56 -0.57 -30.23 22.43
C CYS A 56 -1.61 -29.11 22.27
N ASP A 57 -1.51 -28.04 23.05
CA ASP A 57 -2.28 -26.82 22.79
C ASP A 57 -1.67 -26.06 21.60
N ILE A 58 -2.33 -26.21 20.45
CA ILE A 58 -1.98 -25.55 19.19
C ILE A 58 -3.08 -24.60 18.72
N SER A 59 -3.96 -24.19 19.64
CA SER A 59 -5.14 -23.37 19.34
C SER A 59 -4.79 -22.06 18.65
N GLU A 60 -3.73 -21.37 19.11
CA GLU A 60 -3.23 -20.14 18.50
C GLU A 60 -2.76 -20.36 17.05
N PHE A 61 -2.00 -21.43 16.80
CA PHE A 61 -1.56 -21.80 15.47
C PHE A 61 -2.74 -22.12 14.54
N LEU A 62 -3.76 -22.84 15.03
CA LEU A 62 -4.97 -23.15 14.27
C LEU A 62 -5.75 -21.87 13.92
N GLY A 63 -5.86 -20.94 14.88
CA GLY A 63 -6.47 -19.62 14.68
C GLY A 63 -5.72 -18.81 13.62
N HIS A 64 -4.41 -18.67 13.76
CA HIS A 64 -3.52 -18.04 12.77
C HIS A 64 -3.69 -18.67 11.38
N LYS A 65 -3.70 -20.02 11.32
CA LYS A 65 -3.84 -20.78 10.08
C LYS A 65 -5.16 -20.54 9.37
N THR A 66 -6.24 -20.42 10.15
CA THR A 66 -7.57 -20.13 9.63
C THR A 66 -7.61 -18.73 9.02
N ARG A 67 -7.08 -17.73 9.73
CA ARG A 67 -7.05 -16.33 9.27
C ARG A 67 -6.24 -16.14 7.99
N TYR A 68 -4.99 -16.64 7.94
CA TYR A 68 -4.17 -16.44 6.73
C TYR A 68 -4.76 -17.16 5.51
N ARG A 69 -5.37 -18.34 5.71
CA ARG A 69 -6.03 -19.08 4.62
C ARG A 69 -7.26 -18.35 4.10
N ALA A 70 -8.06 -17.76 4.99
CA ALA A 70 -9.21 -16.95 4.61
C ALA A 70 -8.76 -15.74 3.78
N ALA A 71 -7.79 -14.95 4.30
CA ALA A 71 -7.23 -13.81 3.57
C ALA A 71 -6.63 -14.21 2.21
N ARG A 72 -5.93 -15.36 2.14
CA ARG A 72 -5.36 -15.86 0.88
C ARG A 72 -6.43 -16.27 -0.12
N LYS A 73 -7.54 -16.85 0.35
CA LYS A 73 -8.67 -17.24 -0.49
C LYS A 73 -9.34 -16.00 -1.08
N GLU A 74 -9.59 -14.96 -0.29
CA GLU A 74 -10.16 -13.69 -0.75
C GLU A 74 -9.23 -13.02 -1.77
N TYR A 75 -7.94 -12.90 -1.47
CA TYR A 75 -6.94 -12.37 -2.42
C TYR A 75 -6.96 -13.11 -3.77
N GLN A 76 -7.10 -14.45 -3.74
CA GLN A 76 -7.20 -15.24 -4.97
C GLN A 76 -8.50 -14.97 -5.72
N GLN A 77 -9.62 -14.84 -5.03
CA GLN A 77 -10.91 -14.50 -5.64
C GLN A 77 -10.83 -13.12 -6.30
N ASP A 78 -10.34 -12.13 -5.57
CA ASP A 78 -10.11 -10.77 -6.07
C ASP A 78 -9.21 -10.76 -7.30
N SER A 79 -8.15 -11.58 -7.30
CA SER A 79 -7.23 -11.69 -8.44
C SER A 79 -7.88 -12.17 -9.74
N GLN A 80 -8.97 -12.93 -9.64
CA GLN A 80 -9.71 -13.43 -10.80
C GLN A 80 -10.78 -12.44 -11.28
N VAL A 81 -11.37 -11.67 -10.36
CA VAL A 81 -12.43 -10.69 -10.67
C VAL A 81 -11.86 -9.37 -11.20
N ASN A 82 -10.62 -9.03 -10.83
CA ASN A 82 -9.95 -7.78 -11.22
C ASN A 82 -9.63 -7.66 -12.73
N THR A 83 -10.16 -8.54 -13.56
CA THR A 83 -10.16 -8.42 -15.04
C THR A 83 -11.34 -7.61 -15.57
N GLU A 84 -12.33 -7.28 -14.73
CA GLU A 84 -13.52 -6.52 -15.12
C GLU A 84 -13.26 -5.00 -15.18
N GLU A 85 -13.59 -4.33 -16.29
CA GLU A 85 -13.26 -2.91 -16.54
C GLU A 85 -13.86 -1.91 -15.52
N LYS A 86 -14.87 -2.30 -14.75
CA LYS A 86 -15.62 -1.41 -13.84
C LYS A 86 -15.09 -1.38 -12.41
N ARG A 87 -14.21 -2.31 -12.03
CA ARG A 87 -13.69 -2.41 -10.66
C ARG A 87 -12.18 -2.56 -10.69
N LEU A 88 -11.51 -1.76 -9.88
CA LEU A 88 -10.08 -1.87 -9.65
C LEU A 88 -9.87 -2.38 -8.22
N ILE A 89 -9.27 -3.56 -8.10
CA ILE A 89 -8.88 -4.16 -6.84
C ILE A 89 -7.37 -4.06 -6.70
N VAL A 90 -6.91 -3.45 -5.62
CA VAL A 90 -5.49 -3.31 -5.32
C VAL A 90 -5.20 -3.78 -3.90
N SER A 91 -4.02 -4.35 -3.73
CA SER A 91 -3.42 -4.58 -2.42
C SER A 91 -2.64 -3.34 -2.04
N ALA A 92 -2.91 -2.77 -0.88
CA ALA A 92 -2.09 -1.75 -0.27
C ALA A 92 -1.14 -2.41 0.73
N ASP A 93 0.15 -2.08 0.66
CA ASP A 93 1.18 -2.58 1.58
C ASP A 93 2.16 -1.46 1.94
N LEU A 94 2.24 -1.14 3.23
CA LEU A 94 3.20 -0.18 3.76
C LEU A 94 4.48 -0.92 4.16
N GLN A 95 5.42 -1.02 3.24
CA GLN A 95 6.70 -1.64 3.57
C GLN A 95 7.51 -0.71 4.48
N LYS A 96 8.00 -1.31 5.57
CA LYS A 96 8.75 -0.59 6.59
C LYS A 96 10.20 -0.38 6.12
N VAL A 97 10.59 0.90 6.11
CA VAL A 97 11.96 1.41 6.32
C VAL A 97 12.99 0.90 5.31
N ILE A 98 13.22 1.68 4.25
CA ILE A 98 14.53 1.66 3.59
C ILE A 98 15.45 2.54 4.44
N MET A 99 16.30 1.93 5.26
CA MET A 99 17.34 2.67 5.99
C MET A 99 18.48 3.03 5.03
N LEU A 100 18.49 4.28 4.57
CA LEU A 100 19.53 4.80 3.68
C LEU A 100 20.46 5.79 4.39
N PRO A 101 21.75 5.84 4.00
CA PRO A 101 22.49 4.90 3.15
C PRO A 101 23.02 3.69 3.94
N ARG A 102 23.10 2.51 3.30
CA ARG A 102 23.72 1.30 3.90
C ARG A 102 25.22 1.29 3.57
N MET A 103 26.04 1.80 4.49
CA MET A 103 27.51 1.80 4.38
C MET A 103 28.14 1.08 5.57
N GLU A 104 28.15 -0.25 5.53
CA GLU A 104 28.55 -1.11 6.66
C GLU A 104 30.07 -1.07 6.94
N GLN A 105 30.87 -0.60 5.98
CA GLN A 105 32.34 -0.54 6.07
C GLN A 105 32.86 0.60 6.95
N PHE A 106 32.07 1.66 7.11
CA PHE A 106 32.49 2.86 7.83
C PHE A 106 31.75 2.96 9.16
N LYS A 107 32.51 2.86 10.26
CA LYS A 107 31.99 2.98 11.63
C LYS A 107 31.08 4.20 11.81
N THR A 108 31.50 5.35 11.27
CA THR A 108 30.71 6.59 11.29
C THR A 108 29.34 6.41 10.66
N ALA A 109 29.26 5.81 9.46
CA ALA A 109 28.00 5.60 8.77
C ALA A 109 27.10 4.55 9.45
N VAL A 110 27.68 3.59 10.15
CA VAL A 110 26.95 2.61 10.96
C VAL A 110 26.27 3.28 12.16
N PHE A 111 26.94 4.23 12.82
CA PHE A 111 26.43 4.94 13.99
C PHE A 111 25.62 6.20 13.67
N THR A 112 25.67 6.71 12.44
CA THR A 112 24.81 7.81 12.00
C THR A 112 23.35 7.36 12.03
N ARG A 113 22.49 8.17 12.67
CA ARG A 113 21.04 7.96 12.65
C ARG A 113 20.57 7.89 11.19
N ARG A 114 19.98 6.77 10.83
CA ARG A 114 19.50 6.54 9.46
C ARG A 114 18.17 7.24 9.27
N LEU A 115 17.96 7.79 8.07
CA LEU A 115 16.69 8.37 7.68
C LEU A 115 15.74 7.22 7.34
N THR A 116 14.57 7.19 7.99
CA THR A 116 13.53 6.25 7.59
C THR A 116 12.83 6.75 6.34
N VAL A 117 12.80 5.90 5.32
CA VAL A 117 11.97 6.07 4.12
C VAL A 117 10.79 5.11 4.21
N PHE A 118 9.58 5.65 4.06
CA PHE A 118 8.33 4.93 3.98
C PHE A 118 7.97 4.69 2.51
N ASN A 119 7.41 3.52 2.21
CA ASN A 119 6.96 3.15 0.87
C ASN A 119 5.59 2.48 0.97
N GLU A 120 4.53 3.24 0.68
CA GLU A 120 3.17 2.73 0.55
C GLU A 120 2.94 2.27 -0.89
N THR A 121 2.79 0.97 -1.09
CA THR A 121 2.60 0.38 -2.42
C THR A 121 1.14 0.00 -2.63
N PHE A 122 0.55 0.48 -3.73
CA PHE A 122 -0.73 0.03 -4.25
C PHE A 122 -0.47 -0.85 -5.47
N ALA A 123 -0.57 -2.16 -5.27
CA ALA A 123 -0.32 -3.15 -6.33
C ALA A 123 -1.64 -3.75 -6.83
N GLU A 124 -1.86 -3.72 -8.13
CA GLU A 124 -3.02 -4.35 -8.74
C GLU A 124 -3.01 -5.88 -8.52
N VAL A 125 -4.09 -6.41 -7.98
CA VAL A 125 -4.19 -7.84 -7.67
C VAL A 125 -4.38 -8.65 -8.97
N GLY A 126 -3.65 -9.76 -9.12
CA GLY A 126 -3.78 -10.65 -10.29
C GLY A 126 -2.77 -10.35 -11.40
N LYS A 127 -3.23 -10.36 -12.67
CA LYS A 127 -2.36 -10.10 -13.85
C LYS A 127 -2.26 -8.61 -14.22
N GLY A 128 -2.71 -7.76 -13.30
CA GLY A 128 -2.61 -6.32 -13.40
C GLY A 128 -1.18 -5.81 -13.57
N LYS A 129 -1.05 -4.61 -14.12
CA LYS A 129 0.25 -3.92 -14.26
C LYS A 129 0.25 -2.53 -13.64
N ARG A 130 -0.86 -2.11 -13.04
CA ARG A 130 -1.02 -0.80 -12.42
C ARG A 130 -0.50 -0.89 -10.99
N ASN A 131 0.79 -0.62 -10.82
CA ASN A 131 1.40 -0.51 -9.51
C ASN A 131 1.78 0.95 -9.27
N HIS A 132 1.44 1.46 -8.09
CA HIS A 132 1.78 2.81 -7.67
C HIS A 132 2.49 2.75 -6.32
N ALA A 133 3.52 3.57 -6.13
CA ALA A 133 4.28 3.62 -4.90
C ALA A 133 4.39 5.07 -4.44
N VAL A 134 3.88 5.36 -3.24
CA VAL A 134 4.02 6.65 -2.58
C VAL A 134 5.19 6.54 -1.62
N VAL A 135 6.26 7.31 -1.89
CA VAL A 135 7.51 7.28 -1.13
C VAL A 135 7.73 8.62 -0.46
N TRP A 136 7.97 8.60 0.85
CA TRP A 136 8.35 9.78 1.62
C TRP A 136 9.31 9.40 2.74
N HIS A 137 9.96 10.39 3.34
CA HIS A 137 10.90 10.17 4.44
C HIS A 137 10.52 11.00 5.67
N GLU A 138 11.06 10.64 6.84
CA GLU A 138 10.77 11.31 8.12
C GLU A 138 11.00 12.83 8.12
N ALA A 139 11.91 13.35 7.29
CA ALA A 139 12.13 14.80 7.17
C ALA A 139 11.04 15.54 6.39
N THR A 140 10.15 14.84 5.69
CA THR A 140 8.98 15.40 5.00
C THR A 140 7.74 15.23 5.84
N SER A 141 7.47 13.99 6.28
CA SER A 141 6.39 13.69 7.20
C SER A 141 6.62 12.37 7.93
N GLY A 142 5.82 12.14 8.98
CA GLY A 142 5.88 10.95 9.82
C GLY A 142 5.14 9.74 9.22
N ARG A 143 4.62 8.89 10.10
CA ARG A 143 3.81 7.71 9.77
C ARG A 143 2.52 7.67 10.58
N ARG A 144 1.93 8.84 10.83
CA ARG A 144 0.63 8.93 11.49
C ARG A 144 -0.48 8.64 10.50
N ASP A 145 -1.69 8.48 11.02
CA ASP A 145 -2.87 8.15 10.22
C ASP A 145 -3.09 9.17 9.09
N GLU A 146 -2.80 10.45 9.32
CA GLU A 146 -2.94 11.49 8.29
C GLU A 146 -1.93 11.34 7.15
N ASP A 147 -0.72 10.87 7.46
CA ASP A 147 0.36 10.64 6.49
C ASP A 147 -0.01 9.46 5.58
N ILE A 148 -0.50 8.37 6.18
CA ILE A 148 -0.97 7.18 5.45
C ILE A 148 -2.21 7.54 4.63
N ALA A 149 -3.18 8.25 5.22
CA ALA A 149 -4.38 8.68 4.51
C ALA A 149 -4.07 9.59 3.31
N SER A 150 -3.03 10.42 3.41
CA SER A 150 -2.57 11.27 2.30
C SER A 150 -2.02 10.43 1.13
N ALA A 151 -1.31 9.33 1.40
CA ALA A 151 -0.86 8.40 0.37
C ALA A 151 -2.04 7.72 -0.35
N PHE A 152 -3.05 7.27 0.40
CA PHE A 152 -4.30 6.75 -0.18
C PHE A 152 -5.05 7.81 -0.99
N TYR A 153 -5.11 9.04 -0.50
CA TYR A 153 -5.79 10.13 -1.18
C TYR A 153 -5.13 10.46 -2.52
N GLU A 154 -3.80 10.57 -2.55
CA GLU A 154 -3.03 10.78 -3.78
C GLU A 154 -3.30 9.65 -4.79
N TYR A 155 -3.17 8.40 -4.35
CA TYR A 155 -3.39 7.23 -5.21
C TYR A 155 -4.82 7.21 -5.78
N LEU A 156 -5.82 7.42 -4.92
CA LEU A 156 -7.22 7.41 -5.33
C LEU A 156 -7.57 8.59 -6.25
N LEU A 157 -6.92 9.74 -6.12
CA LEU A 157 -7.08 10.84 -7.07
C LEU A 157 -6.51 10.45 -8.44
N GLY A 158 -5.30 9.90 -8.49
CA GLY A 158 -4.66 9.48 -9.74
C GLY A 158 -5.37 8.31 -10.43
N ALA A 159 -6.01 7.43 -9.67
CA ALA A 159 -6.75 6.27 -10.20
C ALA A 159 -8.17 6.61 -10.69
N ARG A 160 -8.69 7.81 -10.42
CA ARG A 160 -10.04 8.23 -10.83
C ARG A 160 -10.05 8.84 -12.22
N SER A 161 -10.97 8.38 -13.07
CA SER A 161 -11.27 9.04 -14.35
C SER A 161 -12.05 10.34 -14.19
N SER A 162 -12.87 10.42 -13.13
CA SER A 162 -13.61 11.63 -12.77
C SER A 162 -13.88 11.70 -11.27
N PRO A 163 -14.07 12.90 -10.70
CA PRO A 163 -14.51 13.04 -9.33
C PRO A 163 -15.89 12.38 -9.13
N ARG A 164 -16.09 11.67 -8.02
CA ARG A 164 -17.38 11.06 -7.67
C ARG A 164 -18.53 12.08 -7.68
N GLY A 165 -18.24 13.30 -7.24
CA GLY A 165 -19.22 14.37 -7.09
C GLY A 165 -20.17 14.16 -5.90
N ILE A 166 -21.06 15.14 -5.74
CA ILE A 166 -22.11 15.19 -4.73
C ILE A 166 -23.47 15.33 -5.41
N GLU A 167 -24.53 14.81 -4.78
CA GLU A 167 -25.90 14.99 -5.27
C GLU A 167 -26.23 16.51 -5.35
N PRO A 168 -26.86 16.99 -6.45
CA PRO A 168 -27.19 18.40 -6.63
C PRO A 168 -27.96 19.02 -5.46
N LYS A 169 -29.00 18.35 -4.96
CA LYS A 169 -29.80 18.82 -3.82
C LYS A 169 -28.97 19.01 -2.55
N LYS A 170 -28.01 18.12 -2.32
CA LYS A 170 -27.12 18.19 -1.16
C LYS A 170 -26.14 19.36 -1.28
N LYS A 171 -25.60 19.60 -2.48
CA LYS A 171 -24.78 20.80 -2.73
C LYS A 171 -25.59 22.07 -2.51
N GLU A 172 -26.81 22.16 -3.04
CA GLU A 172 -27.70 23.31 -2.82
C GLU A 172 -27.95 23.55 -1.33
N ASN A 173 -28.19 22.49 -0.55
CA ASN A 173 -28.39 22.60 0.88
C ASN A 173 -27.15 23.16 1.59
N ILE A 174 -25.95 22.67 1.26
CA ILE A 174 -24.68 23.20 1.80
C ILE A 174 -24.48 24.66 1.39
N VAL A 175 -24.70 24.97 0.12
CA VAL A 175 -24.55 26.33 -0.44
C VAL A 175 -25.48 27.30 0.28
N ASN A 176 -26.75 26.94 0.45
CA ASN A 176 -27.75 27.84 1.02
C ASN A 176 -27.62 28.02 2.53
N ASN A 177 -27.21 26.98 3.26
CA ASN A 177 -27.13 27.04 4.72
C ASN A 177 -25.74 27.40 5.25
N LEU A 178 -24.68 26.90 4.60
CA LEU A 178 -23.31 27.01 5.12
C LEU A 178 -22.56 28.23 4.56
N LEU A 179 -22.67 28.52 3.25
CA LEU A 179 -21.90 29.60 2.63
C LEU A 179 -22.20 31.01 3.17
N PRO A 180 -23.44 31.37 3.53
CA PRO A 180 -23.72 32.69 4.12
C PRO A 180 -22.95 32.93 5.42
N LEU A 181 -22.67 31.85 6.17
CA LEU A 181 -21.92 31.88 7.43
C LEU A 181 -20.39 31.91 7.23
N MET A 182 -19.92 31.78 5.98
CA MET A 182 -18.50 31.68 5.67
C MET A 182 -17.94 32.95 5.01
N PRO A 183 -16.69 33.33 5.32
CA PRO A 183 -15.96 34.37 4.59
C PRO A 183 -15.87 34.06 3.08
N PRO A 184 -15.96 35.07 2.18
CA PRO A 184 -15.98 34.86 0.72
C PRO A 184 -14.83 34.00 0.17
N ASN A 185 -13.62 34.16 0.70
CA ASN A 185 -12.43 33.42 0.28
C ASN A 185 -12.48 31.91 0.61
N ARG A 186 -13.37 31.47 1.50
CA ARG A 186 -13.57 30.04 1.84
C ARG A 186 -14.70 29.37 1.07
N ARG A 187 -15.44 30.14 0.26
CA ARG A 187 -16.63 29.66 -0.47
C ARG A 187 -16.27 28.86 -1.73
N PHE A 188 -15.11 29.14 -2.31
CA PHE A 188 -14.67 28.59 -3.60
C PHE A 188 -14.72 27.07 -3.63
N PHE A 189 -14.16 26.41 -2.61
CA PHE A 189 -14.17 24.94 -2.49
C PHE A 189 -15.59 24.34 -2.61
N TRP A 190 -16.57 24.93 -1.92
CA TRP A 190 -17.94 24.41 -1.89
C TRP A 190 -18.69 24.69 -3.20
N ASN A 191 -18.43 25.85 -3.82
CA ASN A 191 -19.00 26.22 -5.11
C ASN A 191 -18.49 25.32 -6.24
N ASP A 192 -17.24 24.86 -6.15
CA ASP A 192 -16.60 24.05 -7.18
C ASP A 192 -16.75 22.54 -6.95
N LEU A 193 -17.54 22.13 -5.94
CA LEU A 193 -17.81 20.71 -5.72
C LEU A 193 -18.45 20.09 -6.99
N PRO A 194 -17.86 19.03 -7.55
CA PRO A 194 -18.39 18.38 -8.74
C PRO A 194 -19.76 17.76 -8.44
N LEU A 195 -20.69 17.87 -9.38
CA LEU A 195 -22.05 17.35 -9.24
C LEU A 195 -22.17 15.97 -9.87
N ASN A 196 -22.92 15.09 -9.21
CA ASN A 196 -23.29 13.79 -9.77
C ASN A 196 -24.65 13.36 -9.21
N ALA A 197 -25.67 13.29 -10.08
CA ALA A 197 -27.03 12.90 -9.70
C ALA A 197 -27.15 11.45 -9.20
N HIS A 198 -26.15 10.60 -9.48
CA HIS A 198 -26.10 9.21 -9.03
C HIS A 198 -25.22 9.00 -7.79
N ALA A 199 -24.65 10.07 -7.22
CA ALA A 199 -23.85 9.95 -6.01
C ALA A 199 -24.73 9.62 -4.80
N LYS A 200 -24.65 8.38 -4.31
CA LYS A 200 -25.31 7.93 -3.07
C LYS A 200 -24.51 8.36 -1.85
N ASP A 201 -25.13 8.84 -0.78
CA ASP A 201 -24.40 9.16 0.45
C ASP A 201 -23.77 7.93 1.11
N LEU A 202 -22.54 8.09 1.63
CA LEU A 202 -21.75 6.98 2.19
C LEU A 202 -22.06 6.68 3.66
N THR A 203 -22.98 7.41 4.28
CA THR A 203 -23.28 7.33 5.72
C THR A 203 -24.66 6.77 6.03
N VAL A 204 -25.40 6.31 5.00
CA VAL A 204 -26.65 5.58 5.24
C VAL A 204 -26.25 4.16 5.64
N PHE A 205 -26.03 3.97 6.93
CA PHE A 205 -26.12 2.63 7.52
C PHE A 205 -27.62 2.29 7.48
N ASP A 206 -27.98 1.26 6.73
CA ASP A 206 -29.32 0.68 6.84
C ASP A 206 -29.44 0.15 8.27
N GLU A 207 -30.36 0.73 9.06
CA GLU A 207 -30.82 0.18 10.35
C GLU A 207 -31.61 -1.11 10.14
#